data_AF-A0A1I8HQ27-F1
#
_entry.id   AF-A0A1I8HQ27-F1
#
_cell.length_a   1.000
_cell.length_b   1.000
_cell.length_c   1.000
_cell.angle_alpha   90.00
_cell.angle_beta   90.00
_cell.angle_gamma   90.00
#
_symmetry.space_group_name_H-M   'P 1'
#
loop_
_entity.id
_entity.type
_entity.pdbx_description
1 polymer ?
#
loop_
_entity_poly.entity_id
_entity_poly.type
_entity_poly.pdbx_seq_one_letter_code
_entity_poly.pdbx_strand_id
1 'polypeptide(L)'
;MQLIPGREYHQRGLCECDGAPEQQELVNGHIQCLGFALDNVSACRLCRYPPIAPLLPNRVSNIPHPVLEALRKVLTSASLPCHVVHAASPDRQGEELRVSTSFLENRMLRSLSTL
;
A
#
# COMPACT_ATOMS: atom_id res chain seq x y z
N MET A 1 8.44 -3.02 13.81
CA MET A 1 8.58 -4.09 12.80
C MET A 1 8.52 -5.41 13.57
N GLN A 2 7.54 -6.26 13.29
CA GLN A 2 7.49 -7.58 13.90
C GLN A 2 8.20 -8.55 12.95
N LEU A 3 9.28 -9.18 13.41
CA LEU A 3 9.86 -10.31 12.71
C LEU A 3 8.87 -11.47 12.83
N ILE A 4 8.19 -11.76 11.74
CA ILE A 4 7.38 -12.97 11.64
C ILE A 4 8.38 -14.11 11.48
N PRO A 5 8.35 -15.14 12.34
CA PRO A 5 9.18 -16.33 12.15
C PRO A 5 8.94 -16.88 10.75
N GLY A 6 9.95 -16.80 9.90
CA GLY A 6 9.89 -17.16 8.50
C GLY A 6 11.02 -18.11 8.13
N ARG A 7 11.11 -18.42 6.83
CA ARG A 7 12.27 -19.13 6.28
C ARG A 7 13.51 -18.28 6.50
N GLU A 8 14.55 -18.88 7.05
CA GLU A 8 15.89 -18.30 7.09
C GLU A 8 16.55 -18.42 5.71
N TYR A 9 17.17 -17.34 5.25
CA TYR A 9 17.85 -17.30 3.96
C TYR A 9 19.36 -17.20 4.17
N HIS A 10 20.09 -18.14 3.58
CA HIS A 10 21.54 -18.21 3.67
C HIS A 10 22.18 -17.51 2.46
N GLN A 11 22.91 -16.42 2.68
CA GLN A 11 23.57 -15.70 1.58
C GLN A 11 24.80 -16.45 1.07
N ARG A 12 24.91 -16.60 -0.25
CA ARG A 12 26.06 -17.22 -0.91
C ARG A 12 27.34 -16.41 -0.67
N GLY A 13 28.40 -17.10 -0.26
CA GLY A 13 29.72 -16.52 -0.01
C GLY A 13 29.89 -15.83 1.36
N LEU A 14 28.83 -15.76 2.18
CA LEU A 14 28.88 -15.23 3.55
C LEU A 14 28.34 -16.21 4.60
N CYS A 15 27.53 -17.21 4.23
CA CYS A 15 26.96 -18.16 5.16
C CYS A 15 28.01 -19.15 5.70
N GLU A 16 28.09 -19.29 7.03
CA GLU A 16 28.94 -20.26 7.75
C GLU A 16 28.15 -21.43 8.36
N CYS A 17 26.85 -21.56 8.06
CA CYS A 17 26.03 -22.66 8.58
C CYS A 17 26.39 -23.99 7.90
N ASP A 18 26.78 -24.98 8.70
CA ASP A 18 27.06 -26.34 8.22
C ASP A 18 25.81 -26.98 7.60
N GLY A 19 25.92 -27.46 6.36
CA GLY A 19 24.87 -28.22 5.68
C GLY A 19 23.67 -27.40 5.19
N ALA A 20 23.78 -26.07 5.06
CA ALA A 20 22.71 -25.24 4.50
C ALA A 20 22.35 -25.70 3.07
N PRO A 21 21.11 -26.17 2.80
CA PRO A 21 20.78 -26.87 1.56
C PRO A 21 20.70 -25.94 0.34
N GLU A 22 20.45 -24.65 0.52
CA GLU A 22 20.26 -23.70 -0.58
C GLU A 22 20.77 -22.30 -0.21
N GLN A 23 21.83 -21.86 -0.88
CA GLN A 23 22.40 -20.51 -0.71
C GLN A 23 21.93 -19.56 -1.82
N GLN A 24 21.48 -18.37 -1.42
CA GLN A 24 20.88 -17.36 -2.29
C GLN A 24 21.90 -16.27 -2.68
N GLU A 25 21.82 -15.78 -3.92
CA GLU A 25 22.68 -14.69 -4.39
C GLU A 25 22.16 -13.33 -3.93
N LEU A 26 23.08 -12.41 -3.61
CA LEU A 26 22.77 -11.01 -3.36
C LEU A 26 23.08 -10.20 -4.63
N VAL A 27 22.07 -9.58 -5.22
CA VAL A 27 22.19 -8.76 -6.43
C VAL A 27 21.56 -7.40 -6.18
N ASN A 28 22.34 -6.32 -6.30
CA ASN A 28 21.91 -4.93 -6.08
C ASN A 28 21.22 -4.70 -4.72
N GLY A 29 21.68 -5.36 -3.66
CA GLY A 29 21.09 -5.24 -2.32
C GLY A 29 19.85 -6.10 -2.09
N HIS A 30 19.50 -7.00 -3.03
CA HIS A 30 18.36 -7.91 -2.93
C HIS A 30 18.82 -9.36 -2.92
N ILE A 31 18.27 -10.16 -2.00
CA ILE A 31 18.41 -11.62 -2.04
C ILE A 31 17.50 -12.15 -3.16
N GLN A 32 18.09 -12.85 -4.13
CA GLN A 32 17.32 -13.53 -5.16
C GLN A 32 16.60 -14.71 -4.53
N CYS A 33 15.28 -14.76 -4.66
CA CYS A 33 14.46 -15.86 -4.20
C CYS A 33 13.24 -15.99 -5.12
N LEU A 34 12.86 -17.23 -5.45
CA LEU A 34 11.61 -17.50 -6.13
C LEU A 34 10.45 -17.31 -5.15
N GLY A 35 9.41 -16.60 -5.56
CA GLY A 35 8.22 -16.40 -4.75
C GLY A 35 7.47 -15.12 -5.09
N PHE A 36 6.36 -14.90 -4.39
CA PHE A 36 5.58 -13.67 -4.46
C PHE A 36 5.78 -12.89 -3.17
N ALA A 37 6.14 -11.61 -3.28
CA ALA A 37 6.09 -10.70 -2.15
C ALA A 37 4.62 -10.30 -1.93
N LEU A 38 4.14 -10.46 -0.69
CA LEU A 38 2.80 -10.06 -0.30
C LEU A 38 2.87 -9.14 0.91
N ASP A 39 2.42 -7.91 0.72
CA ASP A 39 2.23 -6.96 1.81
C ASP A 39 0.83 -7.15 2.42
N ASN A 40 0.78 -7.74 3.61
CA ASN A 40 -0.47 -7.81 4.37
C ASN A 40 -0.57 -6.57 5.28
N VAL A 41 -1.54 -5.70 4.99
CA VAL A 41 -1.76 -4.46 5.72
C VAL A 41 -3.07 -4.53 6.49
N SER A 42 -3.00 -4.46 7.81
CA SER A 42 -4.18 -4.32 8.65
C SER A 42 -4.78 -2.92 8.47
N ALA A 43 -6.07 -2.89 8.10
CA ALA A 43 -6.81 -1.66 7.90
C ALA A 43 -8.07 -1.64 8.77
N CYS A 44 -8.36 -0.49 9.37
CA CYS A 44 -9.55 -0.26 10.18
C CYS A 44 -10.52 0.65 9.42
N ARG A 45 -11.82 0.44 9.58
CA ARG A 45 -12.83 1.31 8.97
C ARG A 45 -12.79 2.70 9.61
N LEU A 46 -12.80 3.73 8.77
CA LEU A 46 -13.05 5.11 9.12
C LEU A 46 -14.43 5.51 8.60
N CYS A 47 -15.21 6.22 9.41
CA CYS A 47 -16.62 6.50 9.07
C CYS A 47 -16.77 7.31 7.79
N ARG A 48 -15.83 8.22 7.48
CA ARG A 48 -15.83 9.08 6.30
C ARG A 48 -14.42 9.48 5.90
N TYR A 49 -14.20 9.77 4.62
CA TYR A 49 -12.97 10.40 4.16
C TYR A 49 -12.86 11.84 4.71
N PRO A 50 -11.66 12.30 5.08
CA PRO A 50 -11.41 13.74 5.26
C PRO A 50 -11.59 14.48 3.93
N PRO A 51 -11.67 15.83 3.93
CA PRO A 51 -11.71 16.61 2.70
C PRO A 51 -10.53 16.29 1.76
N ILE A 52 -10.83 15.80 0.56
CA ILE A 52 -9.83 15.51 -0.48
C ILE A 52 -9.90 16.63 -1.51
N ALA A 53 -8.88 17.50 -1.52
CA ALA A 53 -8.86 18.74 -2.29
C ALA A 53 -9.35 18.62 -3.75
N PRO A 54 -8.84 17.70 -4.61
CA PRO A 54 -9.30 17.60 -6.00
C PRO A 54 -10.75 17.14 -6.17
N LEU A 55 -11.38 16.58 -5.12
CA LEU A 55 -12.75 16.04 -5.17
C LEU A 55 -13.79 17.01 -4.61
N LEU A 56 -13.36 18.13 -4.01
CA LEU A 56 -14.26 19.15 -3.50
C LEU A 56 -15.06 19.80 -4.65
N PRO A 57 -16.34 20.17 -4.43
CA PRO A 57 -17.21 20.71 -5.47
C PRO A 57 -16.71 22.04 -6.07
N ASN A 58 -16.03 22.87 -5.27
CA ASN A 58 -15.60 24.22 -5.67
C ASN A 58 -14.13 24.29 -6.10
N ARG A 59 -13.57 23.18 -6.59
CA ARG A 59 -12.16 23.11 -7.02
C ARG A 59 -12.11 22.80 -8.51
N VAL A 60 -11.31 23.59 -9.24
CA VAL A 60 -10.96 23.27 -10.62
C VAL A 60 -10.09 22.02 -10.59
N SER A 61 -10.45 21.03 -11.39
CA SER A 61 -9.73 19.77 -11.53
C SER A 61 -9.58 19.45 -13.00
N ASN A 62 -8.40 18.98 -13.39
CA ASN A 62 -8.14 18.46 -14.74
C ASN A 62 -8.59 16.99 -14.90
N ILE A 63 -9.17 16.41 -13.85
CA ILE A 63 -9.75 15.06 -13.92
C ILE A 63 -11.01 15.12 -14.79
N PRO A 64 -11.15 14.24 -15.80
CA PRO A 64 -12.35 14.19 -16.62
C PRO A 64 -13.62 14.07 -15.77
N HIS A 65 -14.65 14.83 -16.11
CA HIS A 65 -15.88 14.90 -15.31
C HIS A 65 -16.49 13.52 -14.96
N PRO A 66 -16.56 12.53 -15.88
CA PRO A 66 -17.07 11.20 -15.54
C PRO A 66 -16.24 10.49 -14.45
N VAL A 67 -14.91 10.69 -14.46
CA VAL A 67 -13.98 10.13 -13.47
C VAL A 67 -14.13 10.84 -12.14
N LEU A 68 -14.25 12.17 -12.14
CA LEU A 68 -14.44 12.97 -10.94
C LEU A 68 -15.72 12.57 -10.19
N GLU A 69 -16.84 12.42 -10.90
CA GLU A 69 -18.10 11.96 -10.32
C GLU A 69 -18.01 10.51 -9.83
N ALA A 70 -17.34 9.66 -10.58
CA ALA A 70 -17.06 8.29 -10.19
C ALA A 70 -16.23 8.21 -8.88
N LEU A 71 -15.29 9.12 -8.66
CA LEU A 71 -14.51 9.21 -7.42
C LEU A 71 -15.34 9.77 -6.26
N ARG A 72 -16.15 10.81 -6.50
CA ARG A 72 -17.06 11.38 -5.48
C ARG A 72 -18.06 10.35 -4.94
N LYS A 73 -18.60 9.49 -5.82
CA LYS A 73 -19.48 8.38 -5.42
C LYS A 73 -18.80 7.38 -4.48
N VAL A 74 -17.48 7.19 -4.58
CA VAL A 74 -16.74 6.32 -3.63
C VAL A 74 -16.71 6.93 -2.24
N LEU A 75 -16.56 8.26 -2.13
CA LEU A 75 -16.48 8.96 -0.83
C LEU A 75 -17.77 8.79 0.01
N THR A 76 -18.91 8.66 -0.66
CA THR A 76 -20.23 8.54 -0.03
C THR A 76 -20.77 7.11 -0.01
N SER A 77 -20.04 6.14 -0.57
CA SER A 77 -20.52 4.77 -0.71
C SER A 77 -20.47 4.03 0.63
N ALA A 78 -21.60 3.46 1.05
CA ALA A 78 -21.65 2.59 2.22
C ALA A 78 -20.86 1.27 2.02
N SER A 79 -20.72 0.80 0.77
CA SER A 79 -20.03 -0.44 0.43
C SER A 79 -18.51 -0.28 0.26
N LEU A 80 -18.01 0.95 0.14
CA LEU A 80 -16.58 1.25 0.04
C LEU A 80 -16.19 2.22 1.17
N PRO A 81 -16.16 1.74 2.43
CA PRO A 81 -15.86 2.61 3.55
C PRO A 81 -14.46 3.22 3.41
N CYS A 82 -14.27 4.38 4.03
CA CYS A 82 -12.92 4.91 4.22
C CYS A 82 -12.16 3.96 5.16
N HIS A 83 -10.84 3.85 4.97
CA HIS A 83 -10.01 3.02 5.84
C HIS A 83 -8.79 3.79 6.31
N VAL A 84 -8.27 3.40 7.46
CA VAL A 84 -7.01 3.88 8.01
C VAL A 84 -6.08 2.69 8.26
N VAL A 85 -4.78 2.93 8.08
CA VAL A 85 -3.73 1.93 8.26
C VAL A 85 -2.71 2.44 9.27
N HIS A 86 -2.04 1.54 9.96
CA HIS A 86 -0.89 1.90 10.79
C HIS A 86 0.24 2.40 9.90
N ALA A 87 0.45 3.71 9.92
CA ALA A 87 1.55 4.39 9.28
C ALA A 87 1.81 5.64 10.10
N ALA A 88 2.98 5.68 10.73
CA ALA A 88 3.38 6.76 11.61
C ALA A 88 4.61 7.45 11.05
N SER A 89 4.74 8.74 11.36
CA SER A 89 5.98 9.47 11.19
C SER A 89 7.10 8.81 12.02
N PRO A 90 8.38 9.05 11.69
CA PRO A 90 9.48 8.69 12.58
C PRO A 90 9.17 9.13 14.02
N ASP A 91 9.53 8.29 14.99
CA ASP A 91 9.33 8.50 16.43
C ASP A 91 7.88 8.46 16.96
N ARG A 92 6.87 8.23 16.11
CA ARG A 92 5.44 8.17 16.52
C ARG A 92 4.80 6.80 16.32
N GLN A 93 5.62 5.76 16.29
CA GLN A 93 5.16 4.41 15.99
C GLN A 93 4.12 3.92 17.00
N GLY A 94 2.96 3.48 16.49
CA GLY A 94 1.85 2.99 17.32
C GLY A 94 0.85 4.07 17.73
N GLU A 95 1.17 5.36 17.55
CA GLU A 95 0.30 6.47 17.95
C GLU A 95 -0.50 7.08 16.78
N GLU A 96 -0.10 6.78 15.55
CA GLU A 96 -0.71 7.36 14.36
C GLU A 96 -1.32 6.32 13.42
N LEU A 97 -2.40 6.74 12.79
CA LEU A 97 -3.04 6.06 11.67
C LEU A 97 -3.09 7.03 10.49
N ARG A 98 -2.84 6.51 9.29
CA ARG A 98 -2.96 7.27 8.04
C ARG A 98 -4.22 6.84 7.28
N VAL A 99 -4.94 7.82 6.74
CA VAL A 99 -6.04 7.55 5.80
C VAL A 99 -5.49 6.85 4.55
N SER A 100 -6.08 5.71 4.21
CA SER A 100 -5.78 5.00 2.96
C SER A 100 -6.70 5.49 1.85
N THR A 101 -6.09 5.84 0.72
CA THR A 101 -6.77 6.28 -0.51
C THR A 101 -6.73 5.22 -1.62
N SER A 102 -6.34 3.98 -1.31
CA SER A 102 -6.09 2.94 -2.31
C SER A 102 -7.29 2.61 -3.20
N PHE A 103 -8.53 2.72 -2.71
CA PHE A 103 -9.72 2.54 -3.57
C PHE A 103 -9.93 3.70 -4.55
N LEU A 104 -9.65 4.93 -4.12
CA LEU A 104 -9.71 6.11 -4.99
C LEU A 104 -8.60 6.06 -6.04
N GLU A 105 -7.39 5.70 -5.64
CA GLU A 105 -6.24 5.51 -6.52
C GLU A 105 -6.51 4.42 -7.56
N ASN A 106 -6.98 3.24 -7.14
CA ASN A 106 -7.32 2.16 -8.06
C ASN A 106 -8.38 2.57 -9.08
N ARG A 107 -9.40 3.32 -8.64
CA ARG A 107 -10.46 3.81 -9.55
C ARG A 107 -9.93 4.87 -10.52
N MET A 108 -9.04 5.74 -10.07
CA MET A 108 -8.36 6.73 -10.91
C MET A 108 -7.47 6.04 -11.94
N LEU A 109 -6.61 5.11 -11.52
CA LEU A 109 -5.70 4.38 -12.42
C LEU A 109 -6.46 3.59 -13.48
N ARG A 110 -7.57 2.94 -13.12
CA ARG A 110 -8.44 2.23 -14.08
C ARG A 110 -9.16 3.13 -15.08
N SER A 111 -9.18 4.43 -14.83
CA SER A 111 -9.77 5.42 -15.75
C SER A 111 -8.75 6.04 -16.71
N LEU A 112 -7.45 5.79 -16.50
CA LEU A 112 -6.41 6.25 -17.40
C LEU A 112 -6.46 5.43 -18.69
N SER A 113 -6.51 6.12 -19.83
CA SER A 113 -6.36 5.54 -21.16
C SER A 113 -5.10 6.08 -21.82
N THR A 114 -4.47 5.26 -22.67
CA THR A 114 -3.33 5.65 -23.50
C THR A 114 -3.75 6.13 -24.90
N LEU A 115 -5.06 6.35 -25.10
CA LEU A 115 -5.64 6.83 -26.35
C LEU A 115 -5.68 8.36 -26.38
#